data_AF-A0A1N6PVN2-F1
#
_entry.id   AF-A0A1N6PVN2-F1
#
_cell.length_a   1.000
_cell.length_b   1.000
_cell.length_c   1.000
_cell.angle_alpha   90.00
_cell.angle_beta   90.00
_cell.angle_gamma   90.00
#
_symmetry.space_group_name_H-M   'P 1'
#
loop_
_entity.id
_entity.type
_entity.pdbx_description
1 polymer ?
#
loop_
_entity_poly.entity_id
_entity_poly.type
_entity_poly.pdbx_seq_one_letter_code
_entity_poly.pdbx_strand_id
1 'polypeptide(L)' 'MHKFDNPNALLTLEEVAEYVGCARSTVYRLVAEGELPRFFKIGKINFMRVATLRTFIEKREQSALAA' A
#
# COMPACT_ATOMS: atom_id res chain seq x y z
N MET A 1 12.70 -10.64 -11.24
CA MET A 1 11.78 -10.79 -10.09
C MET A 1 11.21 -9.41 -9.81
N HIS A 2 9.90 -9.22 -9.96
CA HIS A 2 9.29 -7.96 -9.52
C HIS A 2 9.24 -7.94 -8.00
N LYS A 3 9.57 -6.80 -7.41
CA LYS A 3 9.57 -6.63 -5.95
C LYS A 3 8.18 -6.83 -5.34
N PHE A 4 7.14 -6.64 -6.15
CA PHE A 4 5.73 -6.84 -5.83
C PHE A 4 5.34 -8.31 -5.63
N ASP A 5 6.12 -9.28 -6.14
CA ASP A 5 5.83 -10.71 -5.97
C ASP A 5 6.28 -11.23 -4.61
N ASN A 6 7.21 -10.53 -3.95
CA ASN A 6 7.73 -10.92 -2.66
C ASN A 6 6.90 -10.29 -1.52
N PRO A 7 6.14 -11.06 -0.73
CA PRO A 7 5.30 -10.53 0.33
C PRO A 7 6.11 -9.82 1.42
N ASN A 8 7.40 -10.15 1.57
CA ASN A 8 8.28 -9.55 2.57
C ASN A 8 9.00 -8.30 2.06
N ALA A 9 8.86 -7.94 0.79
CA ALA A 9 9.49 -6.75 0.27
C ALA A 9 8.88 -5.47 0.86
N LEU A 10 9.74 -4.46 1.04
CA LEU A 10 9.37 -3.14 1.52
C LEU A 10 9.28 -2.17 0.35
N LEU A 11 8.07 -1.67 0.11
CA LEU A 11 7.78 -0.65 -0.87
C LEU A 11 7.95 0.74 -0.27
N THR A 12 8.64 1.60 -0.99
CA THR A 12 8.66 3.05 -0.77
C THR A 12 7.33 3.67 -1.17
N LEU A 13 7.13 4.95 -0.86
CA LEU A 13 5.95 5.69 -1.31
C LEU A 13 5.79 5.65 -2.84
N GLU A 14 6.90 5.83 -3.57
CA GLU A 14 6.97 5.75 -5.03
C GLU A 14 6.48 4.39 -5.54
N GLU A 15 6.97 3.32 -4.94
CA GLU A 15 6.61 1.95 -5.34
C GLU A 15 5.17 1.60 -4.94
N VAL A 16 4.63 2.15 -3.85
CA VAL A 16 3.20 2.02 -3.51
C VAL A 16 2.34 2.77 -4.53
N ALA A 17 2.77 3.96 -4.93
CA ALA A 17 2.06 4.76 -5.94
C ALA A 17 2.01 4.02 -7.29
N GLU A 18 3.13 3.40 -7.69
CA GLU A 18 3.22 2.52 -8.86
C GLU A 18 2.32 1.29 -8.71
N TYR A 19 2.37 0.61 -7.56
CA TYR A 19 1.57 -0.58 -7.29
C TYR A 19 0.06 -0.31 -7.40
N VAL A 20 -0.42 0.81 -6.85
CA VAL A 20 -1.84 1.18 -6.85
C VAL A 20 -2.24 1.88 -8.17
N GLY A 21 -1.29 2.37 -8.96
CA GLY A 21 -1.56 3.09 -10.20
C GLY A 21 -2.06 4.52 -9.97
N CYS A 22 -1.50 5.24 -9.00
CA CYS A 22 -1.88 6.63 -8.70
C CYS A 22 -0.67 7.54 -8.42
N ALA A 23 -0.91 8.85 -8.27
CA ALA A 23 0.13 9.80 -7.92
C ALA A 23 0.55 9.68 -6.44
N ARG A 24 1.79 10.04 -6.09
CA ARG A 24 2.29 10.03 -4.70
C ARG A 24 1.43 10.84 -3.73
N SER A 25 0.91 12.00 -4.17
CA SER A 25 0.00 12.84 -3.38
C SER A 25 -1.32 12.11 -3.08
N THR A 26 -1.83 11.36 -4.06
CA THR A 26 -3.02 10.53 -3.88
C THR A 26 -2.77 9.44 -2.84
N VAL A 27 -1.61 8.80 -2.85
CA VAL A 27 -1.27 7.80 -1.82
C VAL A 27 -1.36 8.39 -0.41
N TYR A 28 -0.78 9.57 -0.18
CA TYR A 28 -0.90 10.24 1.13
C TYR A 28 -2.33 10.54 1.51
N ARG A 29 -3.14 11.03 0.55
CA ARG A 29 -4.55 11.31 0.77
C ARG A 29 -5.33 10.04 1.13
N LEU A 30 -5.12 8.95 0.39
CA LEU A 30 -5.76 7.66 0.67
C LEU A 30 -5.35 7.10 2.03
N VAL A 31 -4.09 7.25 2.45
CA VAL A 31 -3.66 6.86 3.80
C VAL A 31 -4.33 7.72 4.89
N ALA A 32 -4.50 9.01 4.64
CA ALA A 32 -5.19 9.92 5.57
C ALA A 32 -6.69 9.61 5.68
N GLU A 33 -7.32 9.26 4.55
CA GLU A 33 -8.73 8.85 4.44
C GLU A 33 -8.98 7.43 5.00
N GLY A 34 -7.92 6.65 5.24
CA GLY A 34 -8.02 5.25 5.67
C GLY A 34 -8.32 4.27 4.53
N GLU A 35 -8.20 4.72 3.28
CA GLU A 35 -8.36 3.97 2.04
C GLU A 35 -7.07 3.21 1.64
N LEU A 36 -5.96 3.46 2.34
CA LEU A 36 -4.73 2.66 2.27
C LEU A 36 -4.15 2.46 3.67
N PRO A 37 -3.39 1.37 3.91
CA PRO A 37 -2.78 1.13 5.21
C PRO A 37 -1.70 2.18 5.54
N ARG A 38 -1.43 2.39 6.82
CA ARG A 38 -0.41 3.36 7.25
C ARG A 38 1.00 2.85 6.92
N PHE A 39 1.84 3.77 6.46
CA PHE A 39 3.27 3.54 6.33
C PHE A 39 3.94 3.45 7.71
N PHE A 40 5.05 2.72 7.76
CA PHE A 40 5.96 2.75 8.89
C PHE A 40 7.30 3.35 8.46
N LYS A 41 8.03 3.93 9.41
CA LYS A 41 9.24 4.70 9.12
C LYS A 41 10.50 3.92 9.44
N ILE A 42 11.44 3.87 8.50
CA ILE A 42 12.82 3.42 8.75
C ILE A 42 13.76 4.57 8.37
N GLY A 43 14.43 5.16 9.37
CA GLY A 43 15.28 6.33 9.16
C GLY A 43 14.46 7.52 8.64
N LYS A 44 14.79 8.04 7.45
CA LYS A 44 14.09 9.16 6.81
C LYS A 44 12.99 8.73 5.82
N ILE A 45 12.88 7.44 5.53
CA ILE A 45 12.03 6.91 4.46
C ILE A 45 10.82 6.18 5.06
N ASN A 46 9.67 6.37 4.42
CA ASN A 46 8.44 5.66 4.75
C ASN A 46 8.32 4.40 3.88
N PHE A 47 8.02 3.29 4.52
CA PHE A 47 7.89 1.99 3.88
C PHE A 47 6.54 1.35 4.18
N MET A 48 6.13 0.48 3.27
CA MET A 48 4.97 -0.38 3.38
C MET A 48 5.36 -1.78 2.92
N ARG A 49 4.95 -2.80 3.67
CA ARG A 49 5.22 -4.18 3.26
C ARG A 49 4.21 -4.58 2.19
N VAL A 50 4.66 -5.29 1.15
CA VAL A 50 3.79 -5.81 0.08
C VAL A 50 2.61 -6.61 0.65
N ALA A 51 2.88 -7.53 1.58
CA ALA A 51 1.83 -8.32 2.22
C ALA A 51 0.75 -7.46 2.89
N THR A 52 1.14 -6.36 3.55
CA THR A 52 0.19 -5.45 4.21
C THR A 52 -0.72 -4.77 3.20
N LEU A 53 -0.17 -4.28 2.08
CA LEU A 53 -0.94 -3.63 1.03
C LEU A 53 -1.91 -4.61 0.37
N ARG A 54 -1.43 -5.81 0.03
CA ARG A 54 -2.23 -6.87 -0.58
C ARG A 54 -3.39 -7.31 0.32
N THR A 55 -3.12 -7.64 1.58
CA THR A 55 -4.17 -8.04 2.53
C THR A 55 -5.19 -6.93 2.77
N PHE A 56 -4.78 -5.66 2.70
CA PHE A 56 -5.71 -4.55 2.81
C PHE A 56 -6.68 -4.50 1.62
N ILE A 57 -6.17 -4.62 0.40
CA ILE A 57 -6.97 -4.63 -0.84
C ILE A 57 -7.95 -5.80 -0.81
N GLU A 58 -7.48 -7.01 -0.49
CA GLU A 58 -8.32 -8.22 -0.41
C GLU A 58 -9.46 -8.04 0.61
N LYS A 59 -9.21 -7.42 1.76
CA LYS A 59 -10.26 -7.13 2.76
C LYS A 59 -11.28 -6.10 2.25
N ARG A 60 -10.85 -5.09 1.50
CA ARG A 60 -11.73 -4.07 0.91
C ARG A 60 -12.62 -4.67 -0.16
N GLU A 61 -12.08 -5.51 -1.04
CA GLU A 61 -12.85 -6.26 -2.03
C GLU A 61 -13.90 -7.15 -1.38
N GLN A 62 -13.53 -7.90 -0.34
CA GLN A 62 -14.47 -8.75 0.40
C GLN A 62 -15.59 -7.95 1.08
N SER A 63 -15.24 -6.82 1.69
CA SER A 63 -16.22 -5.93 2.31
C SER A 63 -17.17 -5.32 1.28
N ALA A 64 -16.66 -4.99 0.08
CA ALA A 64 -17.45 -4.45 -1.01
C ALA A 64 -18.36 -5.50 -1.66
N LEU A 65 -17.93 -6.76 -1.73
CA LEU A 65 -18.73 -7.87 -2.27
C LEU A 65 -19.83 -8.34 -1.30
N ALA A 66 -19.63 -8.14 0.00
CA ALA A 66 -20.58 -8.54 1.05
C ALA A 66 -21.66 -7.49 1.37
N ALA A 67 -21.63 -6.32 0.72
CA ALA A 67 -22.56 -5.19 0.90
C ALA A 67 -23.52 -5.07 -0.29
#